data_AF-A0A957KUB0-F1
#
_entry.id   AF-A0A957KUB0-F1
#
_cell.length_a   1.000
_cell.length_b   1.000
_cell.length_c   1.000
_cell.angle_alpha   90.00
_cell.angle_beta   90.00
_cell.angle_gamma   90.00
#
_symmetry.space_group_name_H-M   'P 1'
#
loop_
_entity.id
_entity.type
_entity.pdbx_description
1 polymer ?
#
loop_
_entity_poly.entity_id
_entity_poly.type
_entity_poly.pdbx_seq_one_letter_code
_entity_poly.pdbx_strand_id
1 'polypeptide(L)'
;SPPPVMLEPEGFVQRIHDPVMAKEGDTYYVFSTGSRIMVICSQDMVTWEFCGRVFERVPTWIMKAIPGVGDLWAPDISFFNDKWHLYYAASTFGSPRSAIGLATNKTLDPNSPDYEWVDEGMVIESTGAENWNAIDANLVLDDAGEPWLAFGSYWSGLKLIKLDAAIGKRSNADETIYAIAQRPANGPSGTAIEAPFIVKHGDFYYLFASFDACCRGRDSTYNVRVGRSEAITGPYVDRDGVPMLEGGGTRILDAYGQWRGPGHNGFYREDGVDWFPYHAYNAQLNGISHLRLESLGWDEEGWPYLPSQGGE
;
A
#
# COMPACT_ATOMS: atom_id res chain seq x y z
N SER A 1 19.31 -15.46 0.83
CA SER A 1 18.68 -14.62 1.86
C SER A 1 18.52 -15.42 3.14
N PRO A 2 18.44 -14.78 4.32
CA PRO A 2 18.06 -15.48 5.55
C PRO A 2 16.68 -16.13 5.38
N PRO A 3 16.36 -17.18 6.16
CA PRO A 3 15.01 -17.77 6.16
C PRO A 3 13.96 -16.70 6.49
N PRO A 4 12.76 -16.75 5.87
CA PRO A 4 11.73 -15.80 6.16
C PRO A 4 11.24 -15.94 7.60
N VAL A 5 11.03 -14.81 8.27
CA VAL A 5 10.61 -14.73 9.66
C VAL A 5 9.32 -13.94 9.82
N MET A 6 8.58 -14.27 10.86
CA MET A 6 7.49 -13.46 11.38
C MET A 6 7.97 -12.73 12.63
N LEU A 7 7.81 -11.41 12.65
CA LEU A 7 8.01 -10.61 13.85
C LEU A 7 6.68 -10.49 14.61
N GLU A 8 6.77 -10.20 15.91
CA GLU A 8 5.61 -9.91 16.75
C GLU A 8 5.69 -8.45 17.23
N PRO A 9 5.20 -7.49 16.43
CA PRO A 9 5.16 -6.09 16.84
C PRO A 9 4.39 -5.89 18.16
N GLU A 10 4.95 -5.08 19.05
CA GLU A 10 4.35 -4.66 20.32
C GLU A 10 4.46 -3.14 20.55
N GLY A 11 3.81 -2.65 21.61
CA GLY A 11 3.71 -1.22 21.89
C GLY A 11 2.55 -0.55 21.15
N PHE A 12 2.82 0.53 20.42
CA PHE A 12 1.82 1.29 19.66
C PHE A 12 1.49 0.60 18.32
N VAL A 13 0.86 -0.57 18.40
CA VAL A 13 0.57 -1.42 17.22
C VAL A 13 -0.92 -1.62 16.95
N GLN A 14 -1.79 -1.17 17.85
CA GLN A 14 -3.24 -1.23 17.67
C GLN A 14 -3.73 -0.05 16.83
N ARG A 15 -4.82 -0.26 16.08
CA ARG A 15 -5.43 0.72 15.18
C ARG A 15 -4.52 1.19 14.05
N ILE A 16 -3.44 0.47 13.79
CA ILE A 16 -2.67 0.58 12.56
C ILE A 16 -3.51 -0.04 11.44
N HIS A 17 -3.64 0.68 10.34
CA HIS A 17 -4.44 0.32 9.18
C HIS A 17 -3.73 0.88 7.95
N ASP A 18 -3.67 0.07 6.88
CA ASP A 18 -2.97 0.42 5.64
C ASP A 18 -1.49 0.86 5.85
N PRO A 19 -0.65 0.02 6.51
CA PRO A 19 0.69 0.43 6.85
C PRO A 19 1.65 0.36 5.65
N VAL A 20 2.49 1.38 5.53
CA VAL A 20 3.71 1.36 4.70
C VAL A 20 4.92 1.69 5.55
N MET A 21 6.10 1.24 5.13
CA MET A 21 7.30 1.26 5.96
C MET A 21 8.50 1.85 5.24
N ALA A 22 9.31 2.60 5.96
CA ALA A 22 10.60 3.14 5.52
C ALA A 22 11.62 3.10 6.65
N LYS A 23 12.89 3.33 6.32
CA LYS A 23 13.96 3.51 7.30
C LYS A 23 14.82 4.70 6.92
N GLU A 24 15.21 5.50 7.91
CA GLU A 24 16.24 6.53 7.78
C GLU A 24 17.22 6.43 8.95
N GLY A 25 18.52 6.35 8.63
CA GLY A 25 19.54 6.03 9.63
C GLY A 25 19.26 4.67 10.29
N ASP A 26 19.17 4.67 11.61
CA ASP A 26 18.87 3.48 12.42
C ASP A 26 17.38 3.33 12.76
N THR A 27 16.53 4.29 12.36
CA THR A 27 15.12 4.34 12.75
C THR A 27 14.22 3.82 11.64
N TYR A 28 13.35 2.88 11.98
CA TYR A 28 12.25 2.41 11.15
C TYR A 28 11.00 3.24 11.41
N TYR A 29 10.25 3.53 10.35
CA TYR A 29 9.02 4.31 10.39
C TYR A 29 7.90 3.53 9.70
N VAL A 30 6.72 3.51 10.31
CA VAL A 30 5.48 3.06 9.67
C VAL A 30 4.52 4.23 9.59
N PHE A 31 3.99 4.45 8.39
CA PHE A 31 2.94 5.42 8.11
C PHE A 31 1.62 4.66 7.95
N SER A 32 0.54 5.18 8.54
CA SER A 32 -0.74 4.48 8.64
C SER A 32 -1.91 5.44 8.39
N THR A 33 -3.01 4.90 7.87
CA THR A 33 -4.31 5.57 7.82
C THR A 33 -4.70 6.15 9.18
N GLY A 34 -5.32 7.33 9.15
CA GLY A 34 -5.89 7.99 10.33
C GLY A 34 -4.94 8.98 11.01
N SER A 35 -5.49 9.83 11.88
CA SER A 35 -4.74 10.92 12.55
C SER A 35 -4.01 11.86 11.59
N ARG A 36 -4.53 12.02 10.38
CA ARG A 36 -3.95 12.75 9.24
C ARG A 36 -2.57 12.20 8.85
N ILE A 37 -2.57 10.88 8.61
CA ILE A 37 -1.42 10.01 8.40
C ILE A 37 -0.56 9.91 9.66
N MET A 38 -0.84 8.86 10.43
CA MET A 38 -0.14 8.52 11.66
C MET A 38 1.27 8.01 11.35
N VAL A 39 2.24 8.36 12.19
CA VAL A 39 3.61 7.85 12.14
C VAL A 39 3.92 7.14 13.44
N ILE A 40 4.34 5.89 13.35
CA ILE A 40 4.97 5.15 14.45
C ILE A 40 6.41 4.83 14.06
N CYS A 41 7.30 4.72 15.04
CA CYS A 41 8.70 4.41 14.77
C CYS A 41 9.25 3.37 15.76
N SER A 42 10.35 2.75 15.35
CA SER A 42 11.02 1.67 16.06
C SER A 42 12.50 1.65 15.73
N GLN A 43 13.32 1.13 16.64
CA GLN A 43 14.75 0.87 16.42
C GLN A 43 15.03 -0.60 16.07
N ASP A 44 14.07 -1.49 16.27
CA ASP A 44 14.25 -2.95 16.18
C ASP A 44 13.14 -3.68 15.40
N MET A 45 12.17 -2.94 14.85
CA MET A 45 10.97 -3.43 14.15
C MET A 45 10.00 -4.25 15.01
N VAL A 46 10.27 -4.37 16.32
CA VAL A 46 9.47 -5.13 17.28
C VAL A 46 8.74 -4.18 18.24
N THR A 47 9.45 -3.27 18.89
CA THR A 47 8.85 -2.30 19.81
C THR A 47 8.56 -1.01 19.06
N TRP A 48 7.28 -0.65 18.95
CA TRP A 48 6.83 0.54 18.23
C TRP A 48 6.26 1.58 19.18
N GLU A 49 6.57 2.85 18.92
CA GLU A 49 6.02 3.99 19.63
C GLU A 49 5.38 5.00 18.67
N PHE A 50 4.47 5.84 19.19
CA PHE A 50 3.87 6.91 18.40
C PHE A 50 4.90 8.03 18.19
N CYS A 51 5.22 8.32 16.94
CA CYS A 51 6.25 9.29 16.56
C CYS A 51 5.69 10.53 15.87
N GLY A 52 4.37 10.59 15.69
CA GLY A 52 3.67 11.79 15.26
C GLY A 52 2.68 11.54 14.14
N ARG A 53 2.55 12.54 13.27
CA ARG A 53 1.70 12.52 12.09
C ARG A 53 2.29 13.41 11.01
N VAL A 54 1.95 13.14 9.76
CA VAL A 54 2.43 13.92 8.61
C VAL A 54 1.79 15.30 8.59
N PHE A 55 0.46 15.38 8.82
CA PHE A 55 -0.25 16.66 8.76
C PHE A 55 -0.91 17.06 10.08
N GLU A 56 -0.68 18.31 10.51
CA GLU A 56 -1.40 18.88 11.65
C GLU A 56 -2.87 19.19 11.33
N ARG A 57 -3.19 19.43 10.07
CA ARG A 57 -4.54 19.67 9.56
C ARG A 57 -4.69 19.04 8.18
N VAL A 58 -5.90 18.62 7.82
CA VAL A 58 -6.18 18.20 6.44
C VAL A 58 -5.91 19.39 5.49
N PRO A 59 -5.11 19.21 4.43
CA PRO A 59 -4.86 20.26 3.44
C PRO A 59 -6.14 20.90 2.89
N THR A 60 -6.09 22.22 2.64
CA THR A 60 -7.29 23.00 2.28
C THR A 60 -7.87 22.63 0.91
N TRP A 61 -7.01 22.26 -0.04
CA TRP A 61 -7.45 21.82 -1.36
C TRP A 61 -8.24 20.52 -1.28
N ILE A 62 -7.91 19.62 -0.34
CA ILE A 62 -8.63 18.37 -0.13
C ILE A 62 -10.04 18.65 0.37
N MET A 63 -10.21 19.53 1.36
CA MET A 63 -11.54 19.90 1.88
C MET A 63 -12.45 20.47 0.78
N LYS A 64 -11.87 21.11 -0.25
CA LYS A 64 -12.59 21.60 -1.42
C LYS A 64 -12.89 20.49 -2.43
N ALA A 65 -11.91 19.64 -2.75
CA ALA A 65 -12.05 18.59 -3.74
C ALA A 65 -12.99 17.46 -3.26
N ILE A 66 -12.88 17.11 -1.97
CA ILE A 66 -13.57 16.01 -1.30
C ILE A 66 -14.37 16.56 -0.10
N PRO A 67 -15.57 17.13 -0.32
CA PRO A 67 -16.41 17.61 0.76
C PRO A 67 -16.76 16.50 1.77
N GLY A 68 -16.61 16.78 3.07
CA GLY A 68 -16.91 15.83 4.13
C GLY A 68 -15.77 14.84 4.48
N VAL A 69 -14.60 15.01 3.86
CA VAL A 69 -13.38 14.29 4.26
C VAL A 69 -13.09 14.49 5.75
N GLY A 70 -13.00 13.37 6.48
CA GLY A 70 -12.72 13.37 7.92
C GLY A 70 -11.25 13.15 8.26
N ASP A 71 -10.55 12.36 7.44
CA ASP A 71 -9.18 11.94 7.66
C ASP A 71 -8.51 11.53 6.33
N LEU A 72 -7.22 11.21 6.37
CA LEU A 72 -6.41 10.77 5.23
C LEU A 72 -6.04 9.28 5.37
N TRP A 73 -5.99 8.58 4.25
CA TRP A 73 -5.89 7.12 4.20
C TRP A 73 -4.71 6.66 3.34
N ALA A 74 -4.36 5.38 3.51
CA ALA A 74 -3.51 4.58 2.65
C ALA A 74 -2.25 5.34 2.16
N PRO A 75 -1.37 5.74 3.09
CA PRO A 75 -0.13 6.38 2.70
C PRO A 75 0.77 5.40 1.93
N ASP A 76 1.58 5.91 1.02
CA ASP A 76 2.72 5.21 0.42
C ASP A 76 3.96 6.09 0.56
N ILE A 77 5.09 5.50 0.93
CA ILE A 77 6.34 6.22 1.20
C ILE A 77 7.46 5.66 0.34
N SER A 78 8.17 6.53 -0.38
CA SER A 78 9.31 6.17 -1.19
C SER A 78 10.36 7.27 -1.18
N PHE A 79 11.64 6.91 -1.33
CA PHE A 79 12.74 7.86 -1.46
C PHE A 79 13.26 7.89 -2.89
N PHE A 80 13.17 9.03 -3.55
CA PHE A 80 13.78 9.28 -4.86
C PHE A 80 14.03 10.78 -5.03
N ASN A 81 14.97 11.15 -5.92
CA ASN A 81 15.36 12.55 -6.15
C ASN A 81 15.65 13.34 -4.86
N ASP A 82 16.41 12.70 -3.97
CA ASP A 82 16.87 13.26 -2.68
C ASP A 82 15.75 13.72 -1.74
N LYS A 83 14.55 13.15 -1.88
CA LYS A 83 13.41 13.44 -1.00
C LYS A 83 12.57 12.19 -0.70
N TRP A 84 11.99 12.19 0.48
CA TRP A 84 10.88 11.34 0.84
C TRP A 84 9.61 11.86 0.17
N HIS A 85 8.91 10.98 -0.54
CA HIS A 85 7.65 11.24 -1.20
C HIS A 85 6.59 10.38 -0.53
N LEU A 86 5.62 11.04 0.10
CA LEU A 86 4.49 10.41 0.76
C LEU A 86 3.21 10.69 -0.03
N TYR A 87 2.72 9.69 -0.76
CA TYR A 87 1.41 9.73 -1.37
C TYR A 87 0.36 9.42 -0.32
N TYR A 88 -0.82 10.01 -0.43
CA TYR A 88 -1.91 9.79 0.50
C TYR A 88 -3.26 9.92 -0.20
N ALA A 89 -4.27 9.24 0.32
CA ALA A 89 -5.63 9.28 -0.20
C ALA A 89 -6.56 10.16 0.64
N ALA A 90 -7.49 10.82 -0.03
CA ALA A 90 -8.61 11.53 0.58
C ALA A 90 -9.92 11.09 -0.06
N SER A 91 -10.85 10.60 0.76
CA SER A 91 -12.14 10.10 0.28
C SER A 91 -13.19 10.10 1.41
N THR A 92 -14.39 9.61 1.09
CA THR A 92 -15.46 9.28 2.05
C THR A 92 -15.96 7.87 1.77
N PHE A 93 -16.31 7.10 2.80
CA PHE A 93 -16.51 5.65 2.66
C PHE A 93 -17.63 5.33 1.65
N GLY A 94 -17.33 4.48 0.67
CA GLY A 94 -18.26 4.08 -0.40
C GLY A 94 -18.49 5.13 -1.51
N SER A 95 -17.77 6.25 -1.48
CA SER A 95 -17.85 7.30 -2.51
C SER A 95 -16.92 6.99 -3.70
N PRO A 96 -17.35 7.24 -4.95
CA PRO A 96 -16.47 7.22 -6.11
C PRO A 96 -15.64 8.51 -6.25
N ARG A 97 -15.93 9.53 -5.45
CA ARG A 97 -15.21 10.82 -5.43
C ARG A 97 -14.06 10.77 -4.44
N SER A 98 -12.83 10.77 -4.96
CA SER A 98 -11.59 10.64 -4.20
C SER A 98 -10.44 11.39 -4.87
N ALA A 99 -9.37 11.64 -4.11
CA ALA A 99 -8.14 12.20 -4.65
C ALA A 99 -6.92 11.58 -3.97
N ILE A 100 -5.85 11.41 -4.74
CA ILE A 100 -4.51 11.15 -4.24
C ILE A 100 -3.74 12.46 -4.24
N GLY A 101 -3.12 12.78 -3.11
CA GLY A 101 -2.16 13.88 -2.96
C GLY A 101 -0.74 13.37 -2.73
N LEU A 102 0.20 14.29 -2.80
CA LEU A 102 1.63 14.06 -2.50
C LEU A 102 2.08 15.06 -1.44
N ALA A 103 2.83 14.59 -0.45
CA ALA A 103 3.67 15.43 0.40
C ALA A 103 5.14 15.02 0.28
N THR A 104 6.05 15.96 0.37
CA THR A 104 7.49 15.70 0.36
C THR A 104 8.16 16.14 1.65
N ASN A 105 9.25 15.47 2.01
CA ASN A 105 10.12 15.86 3.12
C ASN A 105 11.57 15.48 2.76
N LYS A 106 12.55 16.18 3.32
CA LYS A 106 13.97 15.86 3.12
C LYS A 106 14.46 14.74 4.04
N THR A 107 13.78 14.55 5.17
CA THR A 107 14.19 13.63 6.24
C THR A 107 12.95 13.12 6.98
N LEU A 108 13.04 11.92 7.54
CA LEU A 108 12.03 11.34 8.43
C LEU A 108 12.34 11.61 9.90
N ASP A 109 13.56 12.01 10.26
CA ASP A 109 13.92 12.37 11.64
C ASP A 109 13.25 13.69 12.08
N PRO A 110 12.27 13.64 13.01
CA PRO A 110 11.58 14.84 13.48
C PRO A 110 12.47 15.81 14.27
N ASN A 111 13.68 15.39 14.67
CA ASN A 111 14.64 16.25 15.37
C ASN A 111 15.56 17.01 14.40
N SER A 112 15.55 16.66 13.12
CA SER A 112 16.35 17.35 12.11
C SER A 112 15.80 18.76 11.85
N PRO A 113 16.68 19.79 11.70
CA PRO A 113 16.23 21.13 11.31
C PRO A 113 15.65 21.20 9.89
N ASP A 114 15.89 20.16 9.06
CA ASP A 114 15.34 20.03 7.72
C ASP A 114 14.00 19.27 7.69
N TYR A 115 13.47 18.85 8.84
CA TYR A 115 12.21 18.11 8.92
C TYR A 115 11.01 19.05 8.69
N GLU A 116 10.42 18.94 7.50
CA GLU A 116 9.20 19.64 7.14
C GLU A 116 8.44 18.87 6.06
N TRP A 117 7.22 18.44 6.38
CA TRP A 117 6.30 17.90 5.37
C TRP A 117 5.65 19.03 4.57
N VAL A 118 5.98 19.09 3.28
CA VAL A 118 5.42 20.05 2.32
C VAL A 118 4.34 19.35 1.51
N ASP A 119 3.10 19.84 1.59
CA ASP A 119 2.02 19.37 0.72
C ASP A 119 2.22 19.88 -0.71
N GLU A 120 2.49 18.97 -1.63
CA GLU A 120 2.65 19.25 -3.06
C GLU A 120 1.28 19.31 -3.77
N GLY A 121 0.21 18.86 -3.13
CA GLY A 121 -1.14 18.89 -3.67
C GLY A 121 -1.51 17.67 -4.51
N MET A 122 -2.54 17.84 -5.36
CA MET A 122 -3.18 16.73 -6.08
C MET A 122 -2.27 16.07 -7.11
N VAL A 123 -2.33 14.74 -7.17
CA VAL A 123 -1.68 13.87 -8.17
C VAL A 123 -2.71 13.37 -9.19
N ILE A 124 -3.84 12.84 -8.70
CA ILE A 124 -4.95 12.35 -9.53
C ILE A 124 -6.25 12.38 -8.71
N GLU A 125 -7.38 12.56 -9.38
CA GLU A 125 -8.71 12.50 -8.79
C GLU A 125 -9.65 11.57 -9.57
N SER A 126 -10.64 11.02 -8.86
CA SER A 126 -11.87 10.47 -9.42
C SER A 126 -13.02 11.37 -8.95
N THR A 127 -13.87 11.81 -9.88
CA THR A 127 -14.97 12.74 -9.63
C THR A 127 -16.32 12.05 -9.46
N GLY A 128 -16.35 10.75 -9.80
CA GLY A 128 -17.54 9.91 -9.93
C GLY A 128 -17.97 9.67 -11.38
N ALA A 129 -17.34 10.32 -12.35
CA ALA A 129 -17.54 10.04 -13.77
C ALA A 129 -16.73 8.83 -14.24
N GLU A 130 -15.62 8.57 -13.57
CA GLU A 130 -14.70 7.48 -13.84
C GLU A 130 -15.22 6.17 -13.23
N ASN A 131 -14.92 5.04 -13.89
CA ASN A 131 -15.23 3.72 -13.35
C ASN A 131 -14.06 3.18 -12.51
N TRP A 132 -13.38 4.01 -11.74
CA TRP A 132 -12.28 3.66 -10.83
C TRP A 132 -12.19 4.69 -9.73
N ASN A 133 -11.50 4.35 -8.64
CA ASN A 133 -11.40 5.19 -7.45
C ASN A 133 -9.96 5.65 -7.21
N ALA A 134 -9.73 6.95 -7.06
CA ALA A 134 -8.40 7.51 -6.80
C ALA A 134 -8.02 7.43 -5.31
N ILE A 135 -7.75 6.23 -4.82
CA ILE A 135 -7.18 5.94 -3.48
C ILE A 135 -6.13 4.82 -3.57
N ASP A 136 -5.47 4.53 -2.46
CA ASP A 136 -4.51 3.42 -2.30
C ASP A 136 -3.33 3.49 -3.28
N ALA A 137 -2.61 4.61 -3.24
CA ALA A 137 -1.44 4.82 -4.08
C ALA A 137 -0.29 3.89 -3.68
N ASN A 138 0.50 3.46 -4.67
CA ASN A 138 1.82 2.89 -4.47
C ASN A 138 2.78 3.35 -5.59
N LEU A 139 3.91 3.94 -5.21
CA LEU A 139 4.97 4.29 -6.16
C LEU A 139 5.89 3.09 -6.43
N VAL A 140 6.24 2.92 -7.70
CA VAL A 140 7.24 1.95 -8.15
C VAL A 140 8.09 2.57 -9.26
N LEU A 141 9.38 2.25 -9.29
CA LEU A 141 10.28 2.62 -10.37
C LEU A 141 10.38 1.46 -11.38
N ASP A 142 10.35 1.78 -12.67
CA ASP A 142 10.63 0.79 -13.71
C ASP A 142 12.15 0.52 -13.88
N ASP A 143 12.51 -0.38 -14.80
CA ASP A 143 13.91 -0.77 -15.04
C ASP A 143 14.77 0.38 -15.60
N ALA A 144 14.15 1.45 -16.11
CA ALA A 144 14.82 2.69 -16.52
C ALA A 144 14.91 3.73 -15.38
N GLY A 145 14.35 3.43 -14.21
CA GLY A 145 14.27 4.35 -13.08
C GLY A 145 13.14 5.37 -13.18
N GLU A 146 12.21 5.22 -14.13
CA GLU A 146 11.08 6.13 -14.29
C GLU A 146 9.98 5.79 -13.28
N PRO A 147 9.37 6.79 -12.63
CA PRO A 147 8.36 6.54 -11.61
C PRO A 147 6.97 6.29 -12.21
N TRP A 148 6.27 5.33 -11.61
CA TRP A 148 4.90 4.97 -11.89
C TRP A 148 4.10 4.93 -10.59
N LEU A 149 2.79 5.16 -10.69
CA LEU A 149 1.88 5.13 -9.55
C LEU A 149 0.77 4.11 -9.81
N ALA A 150 0.78 3.02 -9.06
CA ALA A 150 -0.35 2.11 -8.99
C ALA A 150 -1.39 2.66 -8.01
N PHE A 151 -2.67 2.48 -8.30
CA PHE A 151 -3.74 2.89 -7.39
C PHE A 151 -5.05 2.15 -7.68
N GLY A 152 -6.03 2.26 -6.79
CA GLY A 152 -7.39 1.82 -7.05
C GLY A 152 -8.00 0.98 -5.94
N SER A 153 -9.31 1.06 -5.86
CA SER A 153 -10.14 0.29 -4.94
C SER A 153 -11.52 0.13 -5.58
N TYR A 154 -12.04 -1.10 -5.68
CA TYR A 154 -13.32 -1.46 -6.28
C TYR A 154 -13.49 -1.03 -7.76
N TRP A 155 -14.74 -0.82 -8.23
CA TRP A 155 -15.08 -0.45 -9.61
C TRP A 155 -14.36 -1.30 -10.68
N SER A 156 -13.71 -0.69 -11.68
CA SER A 156 -12.92 -1.42 -12.70
C SER A 156 -11.56 -1.90 -12.19
N GLY A 157 -11.31 -1.87 -10.89
CA GLY A 157 -10.09 -2.37 -10.26
C GLY A 157 -8.90 -1.42 -10.38
N LEU A 158 -7.72 -2.02 -10.33
CA LEU A 158 -6.44 -1.35 -10.16
C LEU A 158 -5.97 -0.71 -11.45
N LYS A 159 -5.29 0.43 -11.29
CA LYS A 159 -4.81 1.30 -12.34
C LYS A 159 -3.32 1.57 -12.14
N LEU A 160 -2.63 1.92 -13.22
CA LEU A 160 -1.25 2.37 -13.23
C LEU A 160 -1.13 3.59 -14.14
N ILE A 161 -0.44 4.62 -13.66
CA ILE A 161 -0.11 5.82 -14.43
C ILE A 161 1.37 6.10 -14.37
N LYS A 162 1.90 6.75 -15.42
CA LYS A 162 3.26 7.27 -15.39
C LYS A 162 3.31 8.60 -14.63
N LEU A 163 4.37 8.80 -13.85
CA LEU A 163 4.65 10.06 -13.17
C LEU A 163 5.76 10.84 -13.90
N ASP A 164 5.73 12.15 -13.75
CA ASP A 164 6.86 13.03 -14.03
C ASP A 164 7.85 12.95 -12.87
N ALA A 165 9.07 12.48 -13.15
CA ALA A 165 10.09 12.26 -12.13
C ALA A 165 10.51 13.55 -11.41
N ALA A 166 10.47 14.71 -12.07
CA ALA A 166 10.92 15.96 -11.47
C ALA A 166 9.98 16.46 -10.37
N ILE A 167 8.70 16.12 -10.43
CA ILE A 167 7.66 16.64 -9.52
C ILE A 167 6.86 15.57 -8.78
N GLY A 168 7.02 14.28 -9.12
CA GLY A 168 6.30 13.18 -8.47
C GLY A 168 4.79 13.18 -8.73
N LYS A 169 4.33 13.79 -9.83
CA LYS A 169 2.91 13.89 -10.19
C LYS A 169 2.63 13.26 -11.54
N ARG A 170 1.34 13.04 -11.86
CA ARG A 170 0.93 12.48 -13.14
C ARG A 170 1.64 13.17 -14.31
N SER A 171 2.21 12.36 -15.20
CA SER A 171 2.89 12.87 -16.39
C SER A 171 1.89 13.47 -17.38
N ASN A 172 2.24 14.63 -17.96
CA ASN A 172 1.52 15.19 -19.11
C ASN A 172 2.07 14.66 -20.45
N ALA A 173 3.21 13.97 -20.44
CA ALA A 173 3.81 13.38 -21.64
C ALA A 173 3.23 11.99 -21.94
N ASP A 174 2.84 11.26 -20.90
CA ASP A 174 2.06 10.02 -21.00
C ASP A 174 0.89 10.07 -20.03
N GLU A 175 -0.29 10.36 -20.56
CA GLU A 175 -1.53 10.44 -19.78
C GLU A 175 -2.28 9.10 -19.70
N THR A 176 -1.69 8.02 -20.22
CA THR A 176 -2.35 6.71 -20.28
C THR A 176 -2.63 6.19 -18.87
N ILE A 177 -3.84 5.69 -18.66
CA ILE A 177 -4.23 4.98 -17.44
C ILE A 177 -4.37 3.51 -17.80
N TYR A 178 -3.38 2.71 -17.42
CA TYR A 178 -3.37 1.27 -17.66
C TYR A 178 -4.25 0.57 -16.62
N ALA A 179 -5.08 -0.38 -17.05
CA ALA A 179 -5.72 -1.31 -16.13
C ALA A 179 -4.78 -2.49 -15.90
N ILE A 180 -4.47 -2.80 -14.63
CA ILE A 180 -3.45 -3.80 -14.29
C ILE A 180 -4.02 -5.02 -13.55
N ALA A 181 -5.17 -4.87 -12.87
CA ALA A 181 -5.90 -5.97 -12.24
C ALA A 181 -7.36 -5.59 -12.01
N GLN A 182 -8.27 -6.55 -12.04
CA GLN A 182 -9.67 -6.35 -11.68
C GLN A 182 -10.31 -7.67 -11.23
N ARG A 183 -11.43 -7.54 -10.52
CA ARG A 183 -12.30 -8.66 -10.19
C ARG A 183 -13.51 -8.68 -11.14
N PRO A 184 -13.97 -9.85 -11.62
CA PRO A 184 -15.20 -9.95 -12.38
C PRO A 184 -16.39 -9.42 -11.56
N ALA A 185 -17.12 -8.43 -12.09
CA ALA A 185 -18.24 -7.81 -11.37
C ALA A 185 -19.36 -8.81 -10.97
N ASN A 186 -19.54 -9.88 -11.74
CA ASN A 186 -20.50 -10.95 -11.46
C ASN A 186 -19.93 -12.09 -10.60
N GLY A 187 -18.66 -11.99 -10.18
CA GLY A 187 -18.00 -12.98 -9.34
C GLY A 187 -18.42 -12.88 -7.87
N PRO A 188 -18.03 -13.86 -7.04
CA PRO A 188 -18.20 -13.76 -5.58
C PRO A 188 -17.47 -12.50 -5.07
N SER A 189 -18.11 -11.76 -4.17
CA SER A 189 -17.70 -10.42 -3.67
C SER A 189 -17.57 -9.30 -4.72
N GLY A 190 -18.11 -9.49 -5.93
CA GLY A 190 -18.15 -8.46 -6.97
C GLY A 190 -16.77 -7.90 -7.30
N THR A 191 -16.66 -6.58 -7.33
CA THR A 191 -15.42 -5.88 -7.70
C THR A 191 -14.45 -5.67 -6.53
N ALA A 192 -14.52 -6.45 -5.44
CA ALA A 192 -13.72 -6.21 -4.23
C ALA A 192 -12.21 -6.50 -4.43
N ILE A 193 -11.48 -5.52 -4.93
CA ILE A 193 -10.02 -5.49 -5.09
C ILE A 193 -9.53 -4.07 -4.80
N GLU A 194 -8.48 -3.93 -4.01
CA GLU A 194 -7.88 -2.64 -3.66
C GLU A 194 -6.41 -2.79 -3.22
N ALA A 195 -5.78 -1.70 -2.75
CA ALA A 195 -4.42 -1.69 -2.21
C ALA A 195 -3.37 -2.36 -3.12
N PRO A 196 -3.12 -1.82 -4.33
CA PRO A 196 -2.05 -2.32 -5.19
C PRO A 196 -0.70 -2.00 -4.55
N PHE A 197 0.22 -2.97 -4.59
CA PHE A 197 1.63 -2.73 -4.28
C PHE A 197 2.51 -3.46 -5.29
N ILE A 198 3.37 -2.75 -6.02
CA ILE A 198 4.23 -3.33 -7.05
C ILE A 198 5.68 -3.38 -6.56
N VAL A 199 6.29 -4.56 -6.67
CA VAL A 199 7.70 -4.78 -6.31
C VAL A 199 8.45 -5.43 -7.47
N LYS A 200 9.64 -4.93 -7.80
CA LYS A 200 10.58 -5.63 -8.68
C LYS A 200 11.37 -6.68 -7.89
N HIS A 201 11.37 -7.92 -8.38
CA HIS A 201 12.20 -9.02 -7.86
C HIS A 201 12.66 -9.90 -9.03
N GLY A 202 13.98 -10.03 -9.20
CA GLY A 202 14.55 -10.69 -10.38
C GLY A 202 14.08 -10.00 -11.66
N ASP A 203 13.62 -10.79 -12.63
CA ASP A 203 13.17 -10.28 -13.93
C ASP A 203 11.72 -9.77 -13.93
N PHE A 204 10.97 -9.95 -12.83
CA PHE A 204 9.53 -9.69 -12.78
C PHE A 204 9.16 -8.53 -11.86
N TYR A 205 8.09 -7.83 -12.25
CA TYR A 205 7.27 -7.02 -11.37
C TYR A 205 6.18 -7.90 -10.75
N TYR A 206 6.05 -7.87 -9.44
CA TYR A 206 4.99 -8.54 -8.68
C TYR A 206 3.96 -7.51 -8.25
N LEU A 207 2.71 -7.66 -8.68
CA LEU A 207 1.58 -6.86 -8.23
C LEU A 207 0.85 -7.60 -7.11
N PHE A 208 1.02 -7.10 -5.89
CA PHE A 208 0.19 -7.47 -4.75
C PHE A 208 -1.12 -6.67 -4.81
N ALA A 209 -2.21 -7.32 -4.44
CA ALA A 209 -3.53 -6.70 -4.33
C ALA A 209 -4.31 -7.33 -3.20
N SER A 210 -5.11 -6.54 -2.49
CA SER A 210 -5.98 -7.06 -1.45
C SER A 210 -7.38 -7.33 -2.00
N PHE A 211 -7.90 -8.52 -1.72
CA PHE A 211 -9.20 -9.00 -2.21
C PHE A 211 -10.22 -9.04 -1.08
N ASP A 212 -11.50 -8.89 -1.44
CA ASP A 212 -12.66 -9.03 -0.56
C ASP A 212 -12.79 -7.89 0.47
N ALA A 213 -13.44 -8.14 1.62
CA ALA A 213 -13.87 -7.08 2.52
C ALA A 213 -12.90 -6.83 3.68
N CYS A 214 -12.30 -5.63 3.70
CA CYS A 214 -11.70 -5.04 4.89
C CYS A 214 -12.78 -4.55 5.88
N CYS A 215 -12.31 -3.99 6.99
CA CYS A 215 -13.03 -2.99 7.77
C CYS A 215 -14.32 -3.49 8.46
N ARG A 216 -14.43 -4.81 8.65
CA ARG A 216 -15.53 -5.48 9.36
C ARG A 216 -15.08 -6.17 10.65
N GLY A 217 -13.90 -5.77 11.16
CA GLY A 217 -13.31 -6.33 12.37
C GLY A 217 -13.18 -7.85 12.30
N ARG A 218 -13.93 -8.56 13.15
CA ARG A 218 -13.93 -10.03 13.19
C ARG A 218 -14.44 -10.69 11.91
N ASP A 219 -15.30 -9.98 11.18
CA ASP A 219 -16.00 -10.50 10.00
C ASP A 219 -15.30 -10.05 8.70
N SER A 220 -14.11 -9.46 8.78
CA SER A 220 -13.29 -9.14 7.61
C SER A 220 -12.83 -10.41 6.92
N THR A 221 -12.99 -10.45 5.59
CA THR A 221 -12.59 -11.58 4.72
C THR A 221 -11.42 -11.22 3.81
N TYR A 222 -10.74 -10.12 4.12
CA TYR A 222 -9.59 -9.59 3.39
C TYR A 222 -8.49 -10.64 3.24
N ASN A 223 -7.83 -10.67 2.08
CA ASN A 223 -6.70 -11.55 1.80
C ASN A 223 -5.80 -10.91 0.74
N VAL A 224 -4.51 -11.27 0.72
CA VAL A 224 -3.56 -10.75 -0.27
C VAL A 224 -3.34 -11.75 -1.39
N ARG A 225 -3.45 -11.24 -2.62
CA ARG A 225 -3.16 -11.93 -3.87
C ARG A 225 -1.93 -11.33 -4.53
N VAL A 226 -1.24 -12.14 -5.34
CA VAL A 226 -0.12 -11.68 -6.16
C VAL A 226 -0.20 -12.26 -7.58
N GLY A 227 0.16 -11.44 -8.55
CA GLY A 227 0.52 -11.88 -9.90
C GLY A 227 1.84 -11.22 -10.31
N ARG A 228 2.45 -11.70 -11.40
CA ARG A 228 3.72 -11.15 -11.91
C ARG A 228 3.69 -10.87 -13.41
N SER A 229 4.54 -9.96 -13.85
CA SER A 229 4.73 -9.58 -15.26
C SER A 229 6.19 -9.17 -15.48
N GLU A 230 6.73 -9.44 -16.68
CA GLU A 230 8.06 -8.91 -17.07
C GLU A 230 8.00 -7.40 -17.35
N ALA A 231 6.85 -6.90 -17.82
CA ALA A 231 6.61 -5.48 -18.04
C ALA A 231 5.77 -4.87 -16.92
N ILE A 232 6.14 -3.66 -16.47
CA ILE A 232 5.42 -2.94 -15.40
C ILE A 232 3.95 -2.64 -15.77
N THR A 233 3.63 -2.53 -17.06
CA THR A 233 2.26 -2.30 -17.55
C THR A 233 1.45 -3.60 -17.70
N GLY A 234 2.02 -4.75 -17.32
CA GLY A 234 1.40 -6.05 -17.44
C GLY A 234 1.59 -6.72 -18.81
N PRO A 235 0.83 -7.80 -19.09
CA PRO A 235 -0.21 -8.37 -18.25
C PRO A 235 0.36 -9.09 -17.01
N TYR A 236 -0.20 -8.80 -15.84
CA TYR A 236 0.08 -9.56 -14.62
C TYR A 236 -0.73 -10.87 -14.62
N VAL A 237 -0.05 -12.00 -14.40
CA VAL A 237 -0.66 -13.33 -14.31
C VAL A 237 -0.30 -13.99 -12.99
N ASP A 238 -1.16 -14.87 -12.48
CA ASP A 238 -0.88 -15.67 -11.28
C ASP A 238 -0.06 -16.93 -11.56
N ARG A 239 0.15 -17.76 -10.53
CA ARG A 239 0.97 -18.99 -10.61
C ARG A 239 0.42 -20.00 -11.61
N ASP A 240 -0.90 -20.01 -11.81
CA ASP A 240 -1.58 -20.88 -12.76
C ASP A 240 -1.73 -20.23 -14.15
N GLY A 241 -1.19 -19.03 -14.35
CA GLY A 241 -1.22 -18.28 -15.60
C GLY A 241 -2.52 -17.53 -15.85
N VAL A 242 -3.39 -17.38 -14.85
CA VAL A 242 -4.66 -16.64 -14.99
C VAL A 242 -4.38 -15.14 -14.92
N PRO A 243 -4.82 -14.34 -15.89
CA PRO A 243 -4.62 -12.89 -15.86
C PRO A 243 -5.29 -12.24 -14.64
N MET A 244 -4.60 -11.32 -13.97
CA MET A 244 -5.20 -10.52 -12.89
C MET A 244 -6.32 -9.60 -13.40
N LEU A 245 -6.37 -9.31 -14.71
CA LEU A 245 -7.49 -8.63 -15.35
C LEU A 245 -8.75 -9.50 -15.50
N GLU A 246 -8.63 -10.82 -15.29
CA GLU A 246 -9.72 -11.78 -15.32
C GLU A 246 -10.05 -12.32 -13.91
N GLY A 247 -9.49 -11.72 -12.86
CA GLY A 247 -9.65 -12.14 -11.47
C GLY A 247 -8.62 -13.16 -10.98
N GLY A 248 -7.56 -13.41 -11.76
CA GLY A 248 -6.40 -14.17 -11.32
C GLY A 248 -5.69 -13.53 -10.13
N GLY A 249 -4.92 -14.33 -9.40
CA GLY A 249 -4.11 -13.89 -8.26
C GLY A 249 -3.81 -15.05 -7.30
N THR A 250 -2.53 -15.41 -7.19
CA THR A 250 -2.05 -16.42 -6.24
C THR A 250 -2.27 -15.89 -4.83
N ARG A 251 -3.02 -16.61 -3.99
CA ARG A 251 -3.22 -16.20 -2.60
C ARG A 251 -1.98 -16.47 -1.77
N ILE A 252 -1.42 -15.43 -1.16
CA ILE A 252 -0.22 -15.55 -0.33
C ILE A 252 -0.44 -15.18 1.13
N LEU A 253 -1.59 -14.61 1.47
CA LEU A 253 -1.96 -14.25 2.83
C LEU A 253 -3.46 -14.37 3.01
N ASP A 254 -3.91 -15.18 3.96
CA ASP A 254 -5.29 -15.31 4.41
C ASP A 254 -5.33 -15.36 5.94
N ALA A 255 -6.52 -15.35 6.54
CA ALA A 255 -6.70 -15.45 7.98
C ALA A 255 -5.93 -16.64 8.58
N TYR A 256 -5.18 -16.38 9.66
CA TYR A 256 -4.39 -17.37 10.38
C TYR A 256 -4.48 -17.13 11.89
N GLY A 257 -4.51 -18.20 12.69
CA GLY A 257 -4.67 -18.09 14.15
C GLY A 257 -5.85 -17.20 14.55
N GLN A 258 -5.57 -16.14 15.32
CA GLN A 258 -6.55 -15.13 15.75
C GLN A 258 -6.74 -13.97 14.76
N TRP A 259 -5.90 -13.87 13.74
CA TRP A 259 -5.89 -12.78 12.80
C TRP A 259 -6.94 -13.03 11.71
N ARG A 260 -7.79 -12.03 11.49
CA ARG A 260 -8.86 -12.05 10.49
C ARG A 260 -8.59 -10.96 9.48
N GLY A 261 -8.98 -11.20 8.23
CA GLY A 261 -8.85 -10.26 7.13
C GLY A 261 -7.49 -9.55 7.04
N PRO A 262 -6.35 -10.25 6.97
CA PRO A 262 -5.07 -9.59 6.73
C PRO A 262 -5.01 -8.98 5.32
N GLY A 263 -4.50 -7.76 5.19
CA GLY A 263 -4.31 -7.12 3.89
C GLY A 263 -3.82 -5.69 3.97
N HIS A 264 -3.94 -4.97 2.84
CA HIS A 264 -3.31 -3.68 2.57
C HIS A 264 -1.84 -3.67 3.01
N ASN A 265 -1.05 -4.49 2.33
CA ASN A 265 0.36 -4.61 2.64
C ASN A 265 1.17 -3.42 2.12
N GLY A 266 2.23 -3.08 2.83
CA GLY A 266 3.36 -2.32 2.31
C GLY A 266 4.51 -3.26 1.91
N PHE A 267 5.66 -2.66 1.63
CA PHE A 267 6.91 -3.38 1.37
C PHE A 267 8.11 -2.54 1.79
N TYR A 268 9.14 -3.18 2.33
CA TYR A 268 10.40 -2.53 2.67
C TYR A 268 11.55 -3.51 2.45
N ARG A 269 12.64 -3.09 1.80
CA ARG A 269 13.79 -3.95 1.51
C ARG A 269 15.03 -3.45 2.23
N GLU A 270 15.68 -4.33 2.96
CA GLU A 270 16.93 -4.06 3.68
C GLU A 270 17.80 -5.31 3.72
N ASP A 271 19.10 -5.17 3.44
CA ASP A 271 20.09 -6.25 3.55
C ASP A 271 19.68 -7.58 2.87
N GLY A 272 18.95 -7.48 1.76
CA GLY A 272 18.45 -8.63 0.99
C GLY A 272 17.25 -9.36 1.63
N VAL A 273 16.60 -8.73 2.61
CA VAL A 273 15.35 -9.15 3.24
C VAL A 273 14.21 -8.28 2.72
N ASP A 274 13.12 -8.93 2.36
CA ASP A 274 11.91 -8.31 1.82
C ASP A 274 10.85 -8.28 2.92
N TRP A 275 10.77 -7.18 3.67
CA TRP A 275 9.79 -6.98 4.73
C TRP A 275 8.42 -6.61 4.18
N PHE A 276 7.39 -7.20 4.78
CA PHE A 276 6.00 -7.16 4.36
C PHE A 276 5.14 -6.70 5.54
N PRO A 277 5.05 -5.39 5.82
CA PRO A 277 4.12 -4.85 6.79
C PRO A 277 2.70 -4.98 6.24
N TYR A 278 1.73 -5.32 7.10
CA TYR A 278 0.30 -5.31 6.75
C TYR A 278 -0.52 -5.11 8.01
N HIS A 279 -1.83 -4.86 7.86
CA HIS A 279 -2.73 -4.89 9.01
C HIS A 279 -3.58 -6.15 9.02
N ALA A 280 -3.93 -6.63 10.22
CA ALA A 280 -4.90 -7.69 10.41
C ALA A 280 -5.78 -7.44 11.63
N TYR A 281 -7.00 -7.95 11.63
CA TYR A 281 -7.96 -7.74 12.70
C TYR A 281 -7.85 -8.82 13.78
N ASN A 282 -7.56 -8.44 15.02
CA ASN A 282 -7.39 -9.40 16.11
C ASN A 282 -8.75 -9.87 16.64
N ALA A 283 -9.13 -11.12 16.37
CA ALA A 283 -10.42 -11.67 16.80
C ALA A 283 -10.59 -11.71 18.32
N GLN A 284 -9.51 -11.85 19.09
CA GLN A 284 -9.57 -11.87 20.56
C GLN A 284 -9.78 -10.46 21.13
N LEU A 285 -9.40 -9.41 20.40
CA LEU A 285 -9.55 -8.01 20.77
C LEU A 285 -10.65 -7.31 19.94
N ASN A 286 -11.80 -7.96 19.81
CA ASN A 286 -12.98 -7.43 19.11
C ASN A 286 -12.74 -6.98 17.66
N GLY A 287 -11.75 -7.57 16.97
CA GLY A 287 -11.42 -7.23 15.60
C GLY A 287 -10.72 -5.88 15.45
N ILE A 288 -10.04 -5.38 16.48
CA ILE A 288 -9.18 -4.18 16.34
C ILE A 288 -8.04 -4.51 15.37
N SER A 289 -7.79 -3.62 14.39
CA SER A 289 -6.67 -3.78 13.46
C SER A 289 -5.34 -3.63 14.20
N HIS A 290 -4.34 -4.43 13.83
CA HIS A 290 -2.98 -4.32 14.36
C HIS A 290 -1.97 -4.36 13.22
N LEU A 291 -0.82 -3.72 13.42
CA LEU A 291 0.37 -3.94 12.61
C LEU A 291 0.82 -5.39 12.76
N ARG A 292 1.05 -6.04 11.62
CA ARG A 292 1.76 -7.31 11.49
C ARG A 292 2.94 -7.10 10.57
N LEU A 293 3.99 -7.89 10.77
CA LEU A 293 5.23 -7.73 10.04
C LEU A 293 5.90 -9.09 9.87
N GLU A 294 6.09 -9.47 8.62
CA GLU A 294 6.78 -10.69 8.20
C GLU A 294 7.80 -10.33 7.14
N SER A 295 8.80 -11.17 6.91
CA SER A 295 9.61 -11.10 5.69
C SER A 295 9.11 -12.14 4.68
N LEU A 296 9.10 -11.79 3.40
CA LEU A 296 8.78 -12.72 2.31
C LEU A 296 9.88 -13.76 2.13
N GLY A 297 9.45 -15.01 1.94
CA GLY A 297 10.23 -16.03 1.26
C GLY A 297 9.94 -16.00 -0.23
N TRP A 298 10.86 -16.53 -1.03
CA TRP A 298 10.70 -16.71 -2.48
C TRP A 298 11.02 -18.18 -2.80
N ASP A 299 10.07 -18.89 -3.40
CA ASP A 299 10.26 -20.30 -3.77
C ASP A 299 11.16 -20.45 -5.01
N GLU A 300 11.46 -21.70 -5.40
CA GLU A 300 12.35 -22.00 -6.53
C GLU A 300 11.78 -21.49 -7.87
N GLU A 301 10.46 -21.36 -8.00
CA GLU A 301 9.81 -20.77 -9.17
C GLU A 301 9.72 -19.24 -9.12
N GLY A 302 10.24 -18.62 -8.06
CA GLY A 302 10.29 -17.19 -7.83
C GLY A 302 8.96 -16.60 -7.35
N TRP A 303 8.07 -17.38 -6.75
CA TRP A 303 6.83 -16.86 -6.17
C TRP A 303 6.99 -16.55 -4.68
N PRO A 304 6.40 -15.44 -4.20
CA PRO A 304 6.53 -15.07 -2.81
C PRO A 304 5.62 -15.94 -1.92
N TYR A 305 6.09 -16.18 -0.70
CA TYR A 305 5.32 -16.83 0.36
C TYR A 305 5.60 -16.18 1.71
N LEU A 306 4.69 -16.41 2.67
CA LEU A 306 4.78 -15.89 4.02
C LEU A 306 4.85 -17.03 5.04
N PRO A 307 5.71 -16.93 6.08
CA PRO A 307 5.86 -17.97 7.09
C PRO A 307 4.56 -18.22 7.88
N SER A 308 3.71 -17.21 8.06
CA SER A 308 2.39 -17.38 8.70
C SER A 308 1.43 -18.31 7.94
N GLN A 309 1.70 -18.55 6.65
CA GLN A 309 0.88 -19.42 5.79
C GLN A 309 1.49 -20.81 5.59
N GLY A 310 2.51 -21.17 6.38
CA GLY A 310 3.15 -22.49 6.31
C GLY A 310 4.07 -22.67 5.11
N GLY A 311 4.68 -21.58 4.63
CA GLY A 311 5.73 -21.65 3.62
C GLY A 311 6.88 -22.54 4.06
N GLU A 312 7.35 -23.39 3.14
CA GLU A 312 8.40 -24.38 3.35
C GLU A 312 9.78 -23.76 3.63
#